data_AF-A0A813ET25-F1
#
_entry.id   AF-A0A813ET25-F1
#
_cell.length_a   1.000
_cell.length_b   1.000
_cell.length_c   1.000
_cell.angle_alpha   90.00
_cell.angle_beta   90.00
_cell.angle_gamma   90.00
#
_symmetry.space_group_name_H-M   'P 1'
#
loop_
_entity.id
_entity.type
_entity.pdbx_description
1 polymer ?
#
loop_
_entity_poly.entity_id
_entity_poly.type
_entity_poly.pdbx_seq_one_letter_code
_entity_poly.pdbx_strand_id
1 'polypeptide(L)'
;MKLPSFLSTWQTPQVLAIQDARLGVLGVVLQVITLLYVVINLFVAKSYNFQATPGGFPTWWFEAGKLAETQAAGATYCTDPKYHWNYTATEGYWNERDINCKIADYTDMVQVAASDLMAFTYVKEEHRRNGPCSSSETDACLVLPVSGLRDVTNIVTPQGTSATCKCGKQQDYFLLGVEDIVLALQHTFTTGASTQYVSGSSNLAAKESKTARAIMTCLRKPEGSAAAKCKASPLKEQDWGDCCIQEFTPGQTLMLTIGEWVAAAGISLDDRLKGQVEASPTDGQFPFRRITGVKLHFMMRYYGQAGGAVGDGDETFKCEISISKKDGWTSAGAKNTYVSFNGNDDAEYYVERSRRGIRFEFFAEGAVEQFDYQSLINTIVAGMVFLGLTEVLVGFVAFYLLPEKDFYNKAKTRQMNYGRELARFGLDAAIACEAFKNWNGGRGAEKDESISKAELASVYKSGGFDAEMSNQFAKVVVEECSKDGESSISCSELIDLMSTDLVSIERLQKHADKKDDKDKNNIQQRILLSMFHITVCCELLVILLLFCCCSL
;
A
#
# COMPACT_ATOMS: atom_id res chain seq x y z
N MET A 1 -49.91 -20.83 -1.39
CA MET A 1 -49.44 -19.45 -1.17
C MET A 1 -48.89 -18.96 -2.51
N LYS A 2 -49.53 -18.01 -3.19
CA LYS A 2 -48.98 -17.44 -4.43
C LYS A 2 -47.81 -16.52 -4.04
N LEU A 3 -46.61 -16.81 -4.53
CA LEU A 3 -45.44 -15.94 -4.32
C LEU A 3 -45.78 -14.53 -4.86
N PRO A 4 -45.40 -13.45 -4.16
CA PRO A 4 -45.63 -12.10 -4.65
C PRO A 4 -44.92 -11.91 -6.00
N SER A 5 -45.58 -11.21 -6.92
CA SER A 5 -45.23 -11.18 -8.35
C SER A 5 -43.79 -10.76 -8.66
N PHE A 6 -43.18 -9.94 -7.81
CA PHE A 6 -41.78 -9.52 -7.98
C PHE A 6 -40.78 -10.65 -7.73
N LEU A 7 -41.13 -11.71 -6.99
CA LEU A 7 -40.31 -12.91 -6.80
C LEU A 7 -40.49 -13.92 -7.93
N SER A 8 -41.51 -13.77 -8.78
CA SER A 8 -41.77 -14.65 -9.94
C SER A 8 -41.38 -14.03 -11.28
N THR A 9 -40.92 -12.79 -11.31
CA THR A 9 -40.53 -12.10 -12.54
C THR A 9 -39.02 -12.12 -12.72
N TRP A 10 -38.55 -12.79 -13.76
CA TRP A 10 -37.16 -12.74 -14.23
C TRP A 10 -37.02 -11.62 -15.26
N GLN A 11 -36.19 -10.62 -14.96
CA GLN A 11 -35.92 -9.51 -15.89
C GLN A 11 -34.56 -9.74 -16.56
N THR A 12 -34.55 -9.68 -17.89
CA THR A 12 -33.30 -9.66 -18.67
C THR A 12 -33.24 -8.38 -19.49
N PRO A 13 -32.06 -7.75 -19.62
CA PRO A 13 -31.92 -6.63 -20.52
C PRO A 13 -32.11 -7.10 -21.95
N GLN A 14 -32.86 -6.34 -22.75
CA GLN A 14 -32.91 -6.56 -24.19
C GLN A 14 -31.56 -6.19 -24.80
N VAL A 15 -30.88 -7.16 -25.39
CA VAL A 15 -29.56 -6.98 -26.01
C VAL A 15 -29.67 -6.72 -27.52
N LEU A 16 -28.80 -5.85 -28.04
CA LEU A 16 -28.65 -5.62 -29.48
C LEU A 16 -27.47 -6.44 -30.00
N ALA A 17 -27.74 -7.49 -30.79
CA ALA A 17 -26.70 -8.26 -31.45
C ALA A 17 -26.26 -7.56 -32.76
N ILE A 18 -25.01 -7.09 -32.81
CA ILE A 18 -24.42 -6.46 -34.00
C ILE A 18 -23.57 -7.49 -34.75
N GLN A 19 -23.91 -7.77 -36.00
CA GLN A 19 -23.12 -8.64 -36.87
C GLN A 19 -22.13 -7.82 -37.71
N ASP A 20 -21.01 -7.41 -37.10
CA ASP A 20 -19.87 -6.80 -37.81
C ASP A 20 -18.58 -7.55 -37.43
N ALA A 21 -17.86 -8.08 -38.43
CA ALA A 21 -16.63 -8.84 -38.23
C ALA A 21 -15.52 -8.02 -37.57
N ARG A 22 -15.43 -6.71 -37.84
CA ARG A 22 -14.40 -5.82 -37.27
C ARG A 22 -14.60 -5.65 -35.77
N LEU A 23 -15.84 -5.42 -35.34
CA LEU A 23 -16.21 -5.31 -33.93
C LEU A 23 -16.10 -6.66 -33.21
N GLY A 24 -16.48 -7.75 -33.89
CA GLY A 24 -16.33 -9.11 -33.37
C GLY A 24 -14.86 -9.47 -33.12
N VAL A 25 -13.98 -9.23 -34.10
CA VAL A 25 -12.53 -9.46 -33.94
C VAL A 25 -11.97 -8.60 -32.83
N LEU A 26 -12.32 -7.30 -32.78
CA LEU A 26 -11.87 -6.40 -31.72
C LEU A 26 -12.29 -6.88 -30.33
N GLY A 27 -13.55 -7.29 -30.17
CA GLY A 27 -14.07 -7.81 -28.91
C GLY A 27 -13.33 -9.06 -28.44
N VAL A 28 -13.14 -10.04 -29.34
CA VAL A 28 -12.39 -11.27 -29.02
C VAL A 28 -10.94 -10.94 -28.66
N VAL A 29 -10.27 -10.06 -29.40
CA VAL A 29 -8.89 -9.66 -29.10
C VAL A 29 -8.79 -9.00 -27.72
N LEU A 30 -9.69 -8.06 -27.40
CA LEU A 30 -9.71 -7.40 -26.09
C LEU A 30 -9.99 -8.39 -24.95
N GLN A 31 -10.94 -9.32 -25.14
CA GLN A 31 -11.23 -10.37 -24.17
C GLN A 31 -10.01 -11.27 -23.91
N VAL A 32 -9.31 -11.69 -24.96
CA VAL A 32 -8.08 -12.50 -24.84
C VAL A 32 -6.98 -11.72 -24.10
N ILE A 33 -6.79 -10.44 -24.41
CA ILE A 33 -5.81 -9.59 -23.72
C ILE A 33 -6.15 -9.48 -22.21
N THR A 34 -7.42 -9.22 -21.89
CA THR A 34 -7.87 -9.15 -20.49
C THR A 34 -7.68 -10.49 -19.78
N LEU A 35 -7.98 -11.61 -20.43
CA LEU A 35 -7.78 -12.94 -19.85
C LEU A 35 -6.29 -13.21 -19.59
N LEU A 36 -5.41 -12.88 -20.54
CA LEU A 36 -3.96 -12.98 -20.37
C LEU A 36 -3.48 -12.10 -19.20
N TYR A 37 -3.99 -10.87 -19.07
CA TYR A 37 -3.65 -9.99 -17.96
C TYR A 37 -4.05 -10.59 -16.60
N VAL A 38 -5.25 -11.18 -16.49
CA VAL A 38 -5.71 -11.84 -15.26
C VAL A 38 -4.84 -13.06 -14.94
N VAL A 39 -4.51 -13.88 -15.94
CA VAL A 39 -3.62 -15.05 -15.79
C VAL A 39 -2.22 -14.62 -15.35
N ILE A 40 -1.67 -13.56 -15.95
CA ILE A 40 -0.36 -13.01 -15.55
C ILE A 40 -0.40 -12.52 -14.10
N ASN A 41 -1.42 -11.77 -13.68
CA ASN A 41 -1.54 -11.35 -12.29
C ASN A 41 -1.67 -12.53 -11.33
N LEU A 42 -2.42 -13.55 -11.72
CA LEU A 42 -2.61 -14.74 -10.90
C LEU A 42 -1.29 -15.52 -10.71
N PHE A 43 -0.53 -15.76 -11.78
CA PHE A 43 0.66 -16.62 -11.70
C PHE A 43 1.97 -15.86 -11.42
N VAL A 44 2.12 -14.64 -11.93
CA VAL A 44 3.36 -13.85 -11.78
C VAL A 44 3.30 -13.00 -10.51
N ALA A 45 2.22 -12.25 -10.32
CA ALA A 45 2.04 -11.43 -9.13
C ALA A 45 1.53 -12.25 -7.93
N LYS A 46 1.19 -13.54 -8.13
CA LYS A 46 0.66 -14.44 -7.11
C LYS A 46 -0.47 -13.82 -6.31
N SER A 47 -1.41 -13.14 -6.98
CA SER A 47 -2.50 -12.42 -6.30
C SER A 47 -3.47 -13.33 -5.52
N TYR A 48 -3.31 -14.66 -5.62
CA TYR A 48 -3.96 -15.65 -4.77
C TYR A 48 -3.32 -15.78 -3.37
N ASN A 49 -2.14 -15.18 -3.15
CA ASN A 49 -1.49 -15.13 -1.86
C ASN A 49 -1.82 -13.84 -1.13
N PHE A 50 -2.17 -13.96 0.15
CA PHE A 50 -2.14 -12.86 1.10
C PHE A 50 -0.69 -12.59 1.52
N GLN A 51 -0.27 -11.33 1.49
CA GLN A 51 1.07 -10.91 1.87
C GLN A 51 1.01 -10.19 3.22
N ALA A 52 1.75 -10.71 4.21
CA ALA A 52 1.92 -10.08 5.51
C ALA A 52 3.32 -9.47 5.64
N THR A 53 3.39 -8.26 6.20
CA THR A 53 4.65 -7.66 6.64
C THR A 53 5.05 -8.27 7.99
N PRO A 54 6.23 -8.90 8.11
CA PRO A 54 6.68 -9.51 9.35
C PRO A 54 7.19 -8.46 10.34
N GLY A 55 6.86 -8.62 11.62
CA GLY A 55 7.47 -7.88 12.72
C GLY A 55 8.71 -8.63 13.20
N GLY A 56 9.90 -8.02 13.05
CA GLY A 56 11.16 -8.64 13.45
C GLY A 56 11.64 -8.21 14.84
N PHE A 57 12.22 -9.16 15.55
CA PHE A 57 12.82 -8.99 16.87
C PHE A 57 14.24 -9.57 16.83
N PRO A 58 15.25 -8.71 16.66
CA PRO A 58 16.63 -9.14 16.73
C PRO A 58 17.07 -9.20 18.21
N THR A 59 17.89 -10.19 18.52
CA THR A 59 18.53 -10.40 19.81
C THR A 59 20.03 -10.29 19.61
N TRP A 60 20.70 -9.48 20.40
CA TRP A 60 22.09 -9.13 20.18
C TRP A 60 22.87 -9.04 21.48
N TRP A 61 24.17 -9.27 21.39
CA TRP A 61 25.11 -9.08 22.49
C TRP A 61 26.53 -8.85 21.96
N PHE A 62 27.38 -8.28 22.80
CA PHE A 62 28.79 -8.09 22.51
C PHE A 62 29.64 -9.12 23.24
N GLU A 63 30.70 -9.57 22.59
CA GLU A 63 31.75 -10.40 23.16
C GLU A 63 33.11 -9.76 22.93
N ALA A 64 34.04 -9.95 23.86
CA ALA A 64 35.35 -9.29 23.82
C ALA A 64 36.19 -9.66 22.57
N GLY A 65 35.96 -10.82 21.95
CA GLY A 65 36.68 -11.23 20.76
C GLY A 65 38.20 -11.25 20.97
N LYS A 66 38.94 -10.57 20.09
CA LYS A 66 40.41 -10.43 20.15
C LYS A 66 40.89 -9.13 20.80
N LEU A 67 40.01 -8.42 21.52
CA LEU A 67 40.29 -7.11 22.10
C LEU A 67 41.62 -7.05 22.89
N ALA A 68 41.87 -8.05 23.75
CA ALA A 68 43.06 -8.06 24.60
C ALA A 68 44.38 -8.16 23.80
N GLU A 69 44.39 -8.93 22.70
CA GLU A 69 45.55 -9.07 21.82
C GLU A 69 45.84 -7.75 21.10
N THR A 70 44.79 -7.10 20.58
CA THR A 70 44.90 -5.80 19.90
C THR A 70 45.33 -4.69 20.85
N GLN A 71 44.82 -4.69 22.08
CA GLN A 71 45.22 -3.72 23.10
C GLN A 71 46.69 -3.89 23.50
N ALA A 72 47.21 -5.11 23.53
CA ALA A 72 48.63 -5.38 23.78
C ALA A 72 49.53 -4.97 22.61
N ALA A 73 49.05 -5.13 21.36
CA ALA A 73 49.78 -4.74 20.15
C ALA A 73 49.87 -3.21 19.97
N GLY A 74 48.89 -2.46 20.49
CA GLY A 74 48.78 -1.03 20.25
C GLY A 74 48.23 -0.70 18.86
N ALA A 75 47.99 0.59 18.59
CA ALA A 75 47.61 1.06 17.26
C ALA A 75 48.34 2.33 16.85
N THR A 76 48.58 2.47 15.56
CA THR A 76 49.31 3.61 14.98
C THR A 76 48.49 4.91 14.98
N TYR A 77 47.16 4.83 15.02
CA TYR A 77 46.28 6.00 15.05
C TYR A 77 46.23 6.71 16.42
N CYS A 78 46.78 6.11 17.47
CA CYS A 78 46.63 6.58 18.84
C CYS A 78 47.19 7.96 19.12
N THR A 79 48.18 8.42 18.37
CA THR A 79 48.85 9.72 18.57
C THR A 79 49.05 10.46 17.24
N ASP A 80 48.36 10.02 16.19
CA ASP A 80 48.54 10.56 14.85
C ASP A 80 47.79 11.91 14.72
N PRO A 81 48.52 13.04 14.54
CA PRO A 81 47.90 14.35 14.44
C PRO A 81 46.96 14.51 13.25
N LYS A 82 46.99 13.60 12.25
CA LYS A 82 46.10 13.67 11.10
C LYS A 82 44.62 13.64 11.51
N TYR A 83 44.31 13.00 12.63
CA TYR A 83 42.96 12.89 13.17
C TYR A 83 42.50 14.18 13.87
N HIS A 84 43.37 15.16 14.09
CA HIS A 84 42.93 16.41 14.71
C HIS A 84 41.88 17.12 13.85
N TRP A 85 40.84 17.63 14.49
CA TRP A 85 39.79 18.42 13.87
C TRP A 85 39.45 19.60 14.78
N ASN A 86 39.59 20.81 14.26
CA ASN A 86 39.35 22.03 15.03
C ASN A 86 38.06 22.71 14.57
N TYR A 87 37.10 22.87 15.48
CA TYR A 87 35.91 23.66 15.24
C TYR A 87 36.20 25.16 15.30
N THR A 88 37.12 25.58 16.18
CA THR A 88 37.47 26.99 16.40
C THR A 88 38.95 27.17 16.65
N ALA A 89 39.49 28.34 16.28
CA ALA A 89 40.89 28.69 16.48
C ALA A 89 41.22 28.97 17.97
N THR A 90 40.24 29.34 18.79
CA THR A 90 40.47 29.93 20.11
C THR A 90 40.01 29.07 21.29
N GLU A 91 38.98 28.23 21.13
CA GLU A 91 38.44 27.44 22.25
C GLU A 91 38.92 25.98 22.19
N GLY A 92 39.44 25.48 23.31
CA GLY A 92 39.95 24.12 23.41
C GLY A 92 38.87 23.03 23.45
N TYR A 93 37.68 23.35 23.96
CA TYR A 93 36.62 22.37 24.25
C TYR A 93 36.03 21.73 22.99
N TRP A 94 35.68 22.56 22.00
CA TRP A 94 35.05 22.11 20.75
C TRP A 94 36.03 21.49 19.75
N ASN A 95 37.33 21.58 20.02
CA ASN A 95 38.36 20.98 19.20
C ASN A 95 38.60 19.52 19.61
N GLU A 96 38.74 18.65 18.61
CA GLU A 96 39.09 17.24 18.77
C GLU A 96 40.57 17.10 18.43
N ARG A 97 41.45 17.15 19.43
CA ARG A 97 42.91 17.16 19.24
C ARG A 97 43.63 16.62 20.46
N ASP A 98 44.92 16.37 20.30
CA ASP A 98 45.78 15.78 21.33
C ASP A 98 45.21 14.43 21.79
N ILE A 99 44.61 13.69 20.84
CA ILE A 99 43.90 12.44 21.09
C ILE A 99 44.94 11.37 21.42
N ASN A 100 44.72 10.64 22.52
CA ASN A 100 45.55 9.49 22.90
C ASN A 100 44.74 8.19 22.82
N CYS A 101 45.35 7.02 22.95
CA CYS A 101 44.58 5.78 23.15
C CYS A 101 44.34 5.52 24.64
N LYS A 102 43.17 4.96 24.92
CA LYS A 102 42.81 4.44 26.23
C LYS A 102 42.47 2.96 26.09
N ILE A 103 43.12 2.15 26.91
CA ILE A 103 42.76 0.75 27.12
C ILE A 103 41.56 0.75 28.07
N ALA A 104 40.50 0.06 27.67
CA ALA A 104 39.28 -0.08 28.44
C ALA A 104 38.76 -1.52 28.33
N ASP A 105 37.99 -1.95 29.33
CA ASP A 105 37.26 -3.21 29.24
C ASP A 105 36.15 -3.09 28.18
N TYR A 106 35.82 -4.20 27.52
CA TYR A 106 34.80 -4.18 26.46
C TYR A 106 33.44 -3.66 26.97
N THR A 107 33.11 -3.86 28.24
CA THR A 107 31.87 -3.37 28.87
C THR A 107 31.80 -1.84 28.96
N ASP A 108 32.94 -1.15 29.04
CA ASP A 108 33.01 0.32 29.00
C ASP A 108 33.02 0.86 27.56
N MET A 109 33.39 0.02 26.60
CA MET A 109 33.48 0.34 25.18
C MET A 109 32.16 0.15 24.43
N VAL A 110 31.19 -0.55 25.00
CA VAL A 110 29.90 -0.80 24.37
C VAL A 110 28.73 -0.39 25.25
N GLN A 111 27.59 -0.15 24.64
CA GLN A 111 26.33 0.12 25.32
C GLN A 111 25.20 -0.59 24.58
N VAL A 112 24.39 -1.32 25.33
CA VAL A 112 23.17 -1.97 24.85
C VAL A 112 21.98 -1.16 25.32
N ALA A 113 21.12 -0.72 24.41
CA ALA A 113 19.83 -0.12 24.71
C ALA A 113 18.70 -1.02 24.17
N ALA A 114 17.45 -0.62 24.45
CA ALA A 114 16.28 -1.42 24.06
C ALA A 114 16.05 -1.50 22.54
N SER A 115 16.49 -0.49 21.78
CA SER A 115 16.25 -0.40 20.33
C SER A 115 17.51 -0.18 19.49
N ASP A 116 18.65 0.08 20.13
CA ASP A 116 19.92 0.27 19.46
C ASP A 116 21.09 -0.27 20.28
N LEU A 117 22.20 -0.45 19.59
CA LEU A 117 23.50 -0.79 20.16
C LEU A 117 24.48 0.30 19.83
N MET A 118 25.43 0.55 20.71
CA MET A 118 26.50 1.49 20.43
C MET A 118 27.86 0.93 20.84
N ALA A 119 28.83 1.02 19.96
CA ALA A 119 30.23 0.74 20.24
C ALA A 119 31.02 2.03 20.11
N PHE A 120 31.73 2.39 21.17
CA PHE A 120 32.42 3.66 21.29
C PHE A 120 33.81 3.55 20.67
N THR A 121 34.08 4.40 19.68
CA THR A 121 35.40 4.55 19.07
C THR A 121 36.17 5.70 19.69
N TYR A 122 35.44 6.68 20.25
CA TYR A 122 35.97 7.96 20.71
C TYR A 122 35.32 8.40 22.02
N VAL A 123 36.14 8.90 22.94
CA VAL A 123 35.71 9.45 24.23
C VAL A 123 36.40 10.77 24.48
N LYS A 124 35.61 11.80 24.73
CA LYS A 124 36.07 13.07 25.30
C LYS A 124 35.82 13.03 26.80
N GLU A 125 36.89 13.06 27.59
CA GLU A 125 36.81 13.10 29.05
C GLU A 125 37.16 14.49 29.54
N GLU A 126 36.29 15.04 30.38
CA GLU A 126 36.54 16.28 31.08
C GLU A 126 36.52 16.01 32.59
N HIS A 127 37.66 16.27 33.22
CA HIS A 127 37.84 16.15 34.65
C HIS A 127 37.59 17.51 35.29
N ARG A 128 36.53 17.61 36.10
CA ARG A 128 36.19 18.85 36.79
C ARG A 128 36.28 18.68 38.29
N ARG A 129 36.92 19.66 38.93
CA ARG A 129 36.95 19.79 40.38
C ARG A 129 36.45 21.17 40.78
N ASN A 130 35.57 21.19 41.76
CA ASN A 130 34.97 22.40 42.31
C ASN A 130 35.15 22.38 43.83
N GLY A 131 35.65 23.45 44.44
CA GLY A 131 35.85 23.48 45.88
C GLY A 131 36.26 24.85 46.40
N PRO A 132 36.39 25.01 47.72
CA PRO A 132 36.84 26.25 48.33
C PRO A 132 38.32 26.51 48.04
N CYS A 133 38.69 27.78 47.89
CA CYS A 133 40.05 28.26 47.74
C CYS A 133 40.21 29.67 48.34
N SER A 134 41.43 30.18 48.38
CA SER A 134 41.69 31.56 48.83
C SER A 134 41.25 32.57 47.78
N SER A 135 40.72 33.72 48.22
CA SER A 135 40.40 34.87 47.35
C SER A 135 41.63 35.51 46.67
N SER A 136 42.84 35.17 47.14
CA SER A 136 44.11 35.59 46.53
C SER A 136 44.56 34.73 45.34
N GLU A 137 43.88 33.60 45.09
CA GLU A 137 44.28 32.68 44.03
C GLU A 137 43.91 33.23 42.65
N THR A 138 44.86 33.12 41.71
CA THR A 138 44.65 33.51 40.31
C THR A 138 44.43 32.33 39.39
N ASP A 139 44.78 31.12 39.83
CA ASP A 139 44.68 29.88 39.05
C ASP A 139 44.04 28.76 39.89
N ALA A 140 42.75 28.52 39.63
CA ALA A 140 41.99 27.46 40.29
C ALA A 140 42.58 26.07 40.04
N CYS A 141 43.28 25.85 38.93
CA CYS A 141 43.83 24.56 38.54
C CYS A 141 45.15 24.20 39.22
N LEU A 142 45.86 25.18 39.77
CA LEU A 142 47.02 24.92 40.64
C LEU A 142 46.58 24.41 42.02
N VAL A 143 45.49 24.98 42.54
CA VAL A 143 44.95 24.66 43.88
C VAL A 143 44.11 23.39 43.85
N LEU A 144 43.35 23.18 42.76
CA LEU A 144 42.50 22.02 42.55
C LEU A 144 43.02 21.20 41.35
N PRO A 145 44.16 20.50 41.48
CA PRO A 145 44.76 19.78 40.37
C PRO A 145 43.84 18.66 39.87
N VAL A 146 43.66 18.61 38.55
CA VAL A 146 42.90 17.58 37.83
C VAL A 146 43.72 17.06 36.64
N SER A 147 43.40 15.85 36.20
CA SER A 147 44.05 15.20 35.05
C SER A 147 43.53 15.74 33.72
N GLY A 148 44.42 15.85 32.73
CA GLY A 148 44.09 16.26 31.37
C GLY A 148 45.17 17.18 30.78
N LEU A 149 45.22 17.27 29.45
CA LEU A 149 46.24 18.07 28.76
C LEU A 149 45.77 19.49 28.46
N ARG A 150 44.47 19.72 28.29
CA ARG A 150 43.91 21.01 27.88
C ARG A 150 43.07 21.63 28.97
N ASP A 151 43.37 22.87 29.34
CA ASP A 151 42.56 23.63 30.28
C ASP A 151 41.26 24.08 29.60
N VAL A 152 40.13 23.78 30.24
CA VAL A 152 38.79 24.11 29.72
C VAL A 152 38.00 24.99 30.68
N THR A 153 38.27 24.91 31.98
CA THR A 153 37.74 25.85 32.96
C THR A 153 38.79 26.21 34.00
N ASN A 154 38.93 27.51 34.26
CA ASN A 154 39.76 28.05 35.31
C ASN A 154 39.06 29.29 35.87
N ILE A 155 38.23 29.08 36.90
CA ILE A 155 37.37 30.12 37.44
C ILE A 155 37.59 30.22 38.94
N VAL A 156 37.90 31.43 39.39
CA VAL A 156 37.93 31.81 40.81
C VAL A 156 36.79 32.78 41.06
N THR A 157 35.87 32.42 41.94
CA THR A 157 34.70 33.27 42.30
C THR A 157 34.85 33.75 43.74
N PRO A 158 35.25 35.02 43.98
CA PRO A 158 35.49 35.54 45.32
C PRO A 158 34.20 35.68 46.15
N GLN A 159 34.29 35.37 47.44
CA GLN A 159 33.24 35.53 48.46
C GLN A 159 33.86 36.09 49.76
N GLY A 160 34.27 37.35 49.75
CA GLY A 160 34.99 37.96 50.87
C GLY A 160 36.43 37.46 50.92
N THR A 161 36.85 36.83 52.03
CA THR A 161 38.21 36.27 52.19
C THR A 161 38.35 34.86 51.59
N SER A 162 37.25 34.14 51.39
CA SER A 162 37.21 32.85 50.68
C SER A 162 36.80 33.04 49.22
N ALA A 163 37.06 32.04 48.38
CA ALA A 163 36.57 31.96 47.02
C ALA A 163 36.14 30.53 46.70
N THR A 164 35.28 30.39 45.70
CA THR A 164 34.98 29.08 45.10
C THR A 164 35.80 28.95 43.82
N CYS A 165 36.65 27.92 43.76
CA CYS A 165 37.48 27.61 42.61
C CYS A 165 36.87 26.47 41.81
N LYS A 166 36.87 26.62 40.49
CA LYS A 166 36.50 25.57 39.52
C LYS A 166 37.63 25.39 38.54
N CYS A 167 38.19 24.18 38.54
CA CYS A 167 39.16 23.76 37.56
C CYS A 167 38.59 22.62 36.71
N GLY A 168 38.83 22.68 35.41
CA GLY A 168 38.52 21.59 34.49
C GLY A 168 39.61 21.42 33.46
N LYS A 169 40.02 20.17 33.25
CA LYS A 169 40.90 19.78 32.15
C LYS A 169 40.26 18.69 31.30
N GLN A 170 40.52 18.76 30.00
CA GLN A 170 40.01 17.84 29.00
C GLN A 170 41.13 16.99 28.41
N GLN A 171 40.78 15.73 28.14
CA GLN A 171 41.58 14.80 27.37
C GLN A 171 40.70 13.98 26.43
N ASP A 172 41.12 13.89 25.18
CA ASP A 172 40.43 13.09 24.17
C ASP A 172 41.11 11.73 24.02
N TYR A 173 40.30 10.68 23.82
CA TYR A 173 40.77 9.32 23.70
C TYR A 173 40.12 8.54 22.55
N PHE A 174 40.91 7.77 21.82
CA PHE A 174 40.44 6.62 21.07
C PHE A 174 40.38 5.38 21.97
N LEU A 175 39.30 4.61 21.85
CA LEU A 175 39.19 3.33 22.53
C LEU A 175 39.85 2.25 21.67
N LEU A 176 40.96 1.71 22.18
CA LEU A 176 41.82 0.81 21.43
C LEU A 176 41.17 -0.58 21.29
N GLY A 177 41.12 -1.08 20.05
CA GLY A 177 40.66 -2.44 19.73
C GLY A 177 39.15 -2.62 19.61
N VAL A 178 38.38 -1.53 19.54
CA VAL A 178 36.90 -1.59 19.37
C VAL A 178 36.48 -2.38 18.13
N GLU A 179 37.29 -2.36 17.06
CA GLU A 179 37.01 -3.05 15.81
C GLU A 179 37.05 -4.59 15.96
N ASP A 180 37.74 -5.11 16.97
CA ASP A 180 37.89 -6.57 17.22
C ASP A 180 36.88 -7.13 18.22
N ILE A 181 36.02 -6.27 18.79
CA ILE A 181 34.87 -6.70 19.59
C ILE A 181 33.89 -7.41 18.65
N VAL A 182 33.34 -8.54 19.09
CA VAL A 182 32.38 -9.32 18.31
C VAL A 182 30.97 -8.85 18.66
N LEU A 183 30.19 -8.53 17.64
CA LEU A 183 28.74 -8.31 17.75
C LEU A 183 28.04 -9.57 17.25
N ALA A 184 27.41 -10.27 18.18
CA ALA A 184 26.58 -11.43 17.89
C ALA A 184 25.13 -11.00 17.67
N LEU A 185 24.51 -11.55 16.63
CA LEU A 185 23.14 -11.27 16.22
C LEU A 185 22.38 -12.58 15.99
N GLN A 186 21.27 -12.73 16.69
CA GLN A 186 20.20 -13.66 16.37
C GLN A 186 18.98 -12.85 15.97
N HIS A 187 18.11 -13.41 15.15
CA HIS A 187 16.92 -12.68 14.75
C HIS A 187 15.73 -13.60 14.56
N THR A 188 14.58 -13.04 14.89
CA THR A 188 13.31 -13.72 14.81
C THR A 188 12.30 -12.80 14.15
N PHE A 189 11.26 -13.36 13.54
CA PHE A 189 10.12 -12.58 13.10
C PHE A 189 8.83 -13.28 13.50
N THR A 190 7.76 -12.50 13.61
CA THR A 190 6.40 -13.00 13.75
C THR A 190 5.49 -12.26 12.79
N THR A 191 4.41 -12.92 12.38
CA THR A 191 3.39 -12.34 11.50
C THR A 191 2.06 -12.25 12.22
N GLY A 192 1.09 -11.54 11.63
CA GLY A 192 -0.22 -11.32 12.23
C GLY A 192 -1.18 -12.51 12.14
N ALA A 193 -2.40 -12.28 12.62
CA ALA A 193 -3.46 -13.30 12.63
C ALA A 193 -3.81 -13.83 11.23
N SER A 194 -3.75 -12.97 10.20
CA SER A 194 -4.07 -13.33 8.81
C SER A 194 -3.16 -14.41 8.23
N THR A 195 -1.95 -14.55 8.77
CA THR A 195 -0.98 -15.60 8.41
C THR A 195 -0.78 -16.64 9.51
N GLN A 196 -1.78 -16.81 10.38
CA GLN A 196 -1.78 -17.79 11.48
C GLN A 196 -0.60 -17.64 12.45
N TYR A 197 -0.10 -16.41 12.65
CA TYR A 197 1.03 -16.13 13.54
C TYR A 197 2.29 -16.95 13.23
N VAL A 198 2.56 -17.17 11.94
CA VAL A 198 3.82 -17.80 11.53
C VAL A 198 4.99 -16.95 12.00
N SER A 199 5.98 -17.63 12.57
CA SER A 199 7.21 -17.09 13.08
C SER A 199 8.42 -17.79 12.48
N GLY A 200 9.53 -17.06 12.41
CA GLY A 200 10.82 -17.60 12.06
C GLY A 200 11.86 -17.24 13.10
N SER A 201 12.87 -18.09 13.24
CA SER A 201 14.04 -17.80 14.07
C SER A 201 15.33 -18.29 13.41
N SER A 202 16.38 -17.47 13.46
CA SER A 202 17.72 -17.84 13.02
C SER A 202 18.39 -18.86 13.93
N ASN A 203 17.94 -18.97 15.19
CA ASN A 203 18.46 -19.92 16.17
C ASN A 203 17.87 -21.34 16.01
N LEU A 204 16.84 -21.49 15.17
CA LEU A 204 16.28 -22.81 14.88
C LEU A 204 17.08 -23.49 13.76
N ALA A 205 17.69 -24.63 14.09
CA ALA A 205 18.46 -25.44 13.13
C ALA A 205 17.57 -26.12 12.07
N ALA A 206 16.31 -26.35 12.39
CA ALA A 206 15.31 -26.94 11.50
C ALA A 206 13.91 -26.42 11.85
N LYS A 207 12.95 -26.72 10.98
CA LYS A 207 11.54 -26.45 11.22
C LYS A 207 11.09 -27.18 12.49
N GLU A 208 10.63 -26.41 13.47
CA GLU A 208 10.19 -26.95 14.76
C GLU A 208 8.69 -27.26 14.76
N SER A 209 7.89 -26.44 14.07
CA SER A 209 6.45 -26.64 13.97
C SER A 209 5.87 -26.11 12.65
N LYS A 210 4.54 -26.17 12.51
CA LYS A 210 3.83 -25.57 11.36
C LYS A 210 3.99 -24.05 11.31
N THR A 211 4.09 -23.41 12.47
CA THR A 211 4.16 -21.96 12.63
C THR A 211 5.55 -21.46 12.96
N ALA A 212 6.42 -22.26 13.59
CA ALA A 212 7.80 -21.88 13.91
C ALA A 212 8.78 -22.52 12.93
N ARG A 213 9.51 -21.68 12.19
CA ARG A 213 10.39 -22.12 11.10
C ARG A 213 11.82 -21.60 11.24
N ALA A 214 12.74 -22.37 10.68
CA ALA A 214 14.14 -22.02 10.60
C ALA A 214 14.37 -20.93 9.54
N ILE A 215 15.34 -20.03 9.79
CA ILE A 215 15.70 -18.96 8.86
C ILE A 215 17.13 -19.15 8.35
N MET A 216 17.30 -19.13 7.04
CA MET A 216 18.59 -18.98 6.37
C MET A 216 18.87 -17.50 6.13
N THR A 217 20.08 -17.03 6.46
CA THR A 217 20.39 -15.59 6.43
C THR A 217 21.52 -15.27 5.46
N CYS A 218 21.32 -14.29 4.61
CA CYS A 218 22.33 -13.72 3.72
C CYS A 218 22.70 -12.31 4.20
N LEU A 219 23.98 -12.08 4.50
CA LEU A 219 24.51 -10.73 4.65
C LEU A 219 24.89 -10.19 3.27
N ARG A 220 24.15 -9.21 2.74
CA ARG A 220 24.36 -8.70 1.37
C ARG A 220 25.64 -7.88 1.25
N LYS A 221 26.28 -7.98 0.09
CA LYS A 221 27.37 -7.08 -0.31
C LYS A 221 26.87 -5.63 -0.37
N PRO A 222 27.73 -4.64 -0.06
CA PRO A 222 27.34 -3.23 -0.12
C PRO A 222 26.93 -2.84 -1.55
N GLU A 223 25.95 -1.95 -1.69
CA GLU A 223 25.30 -1.64 -2.97
C GLU A 223 26.27 -1.23 -4.10
N GLY A 224 27.41 -0.62 -3.75
CA GLY A 224 28.43 -0.18 -4.71
C GLY A 224 29.33 -1.30 -5.25
N SER A 225 29.40 -2.46 -4.61
CA SER A 225 30.25 -3.59 -5.02
C SER A 225 29.46 -4.76 -5.61
N ALA A 226 28.13 -4.69 -5.59
CA ALA A 226 27.26 -5.78 -5.97
C ALA A 226 26.94 -5.73 -7.49
N ALA A 227 26.99 -6.88 -8.15
CA ALA A 227 26.60 -7.02 -9.56
C ALA A 227 25.13 -6.59 -9.77
N ALA A 228 24.75 -6.20 -10.99
CA ALA A 228 23.37 -5.74 -11.29
C ALA A 228 22.28 -6.72 -10.83
N LYS A 229 22.56 -8.04 -10.91
CA LYS A 229 21.68 -9.10 -10.41
C LYS A 229 21.45 -9.07 -8.90
N CYS A 230 22.44 -8.58 -8.15
CA CYS A 230 22.39 -8.41 -6.71
C CYS A 230 21.64 -7.14 -6.28
N LYS A 231 20.97 -6.43 -7.20
CA LYS A 231 20.04 -5.34 -6.88
C LYS A 231 18.60 -5.81 -6.73
N ALA A 232 18.29 -7.03 -7.19
CA ALA A 232 16.97 -7.61 -7.00
C ALA A 232 16.68 -7.84 -5.50
N SER A 233 15.41 -7.75 -5.11
CA SER A 233 14.91 -8.22 -3.82
C SER A 233 13.47 -8.73 -4.02
N PRO A 234 13.14 -9.96 -3.60
CA PRO A 234 14.05 -10.96 -3.02
C PRO A 234 15.10 -11.46 -4.04
N LEU A 235 16.27 -11.86 -3.52
CA LEU A 235 17.32 -12.54 -4.27
C LEU A 235 16.87 -13.97 -4.58
N LYS A 236 17.14 -14.42 -5.80
CA LYS A 236 17.01 -15.84 -6.14
C LYS A 236 18.08 -16.62 -5.40
N GLU A 237 17.76 -17.79 -4.90
CA GLU A 237 18.67 -18.62 -4.10
C GLU A 237 19.99 -18.92 -4.82
N GLN A 238 19.93 -19.14 -6.13
CA GLN A 238 21.10 -19.37 -6.99
C GLN A 238 22.08 -18.19 -7.02
N ASP A 239 21.62 -16.97 -6.69
CA ASP A 239 22.44 -15.76 -6.68
C ASP A 239 23.04 -15.47 -5.30
N TRP A 240 22.72 -16.23 -4.26
CA TRP A 240 23.20 -15.97 -2.89
C TRP A 240 24.73 -16.04 -2.81
N GLY A 241 25.36 -17.06 -3.41
CA GLY A 241 26.82 -17.20 -3.39
C GLY A 241 27.57 -16.03 -4.03
N ASP A 242 26.94 -15.31 -4.97
CA ASP A 242 27.54 -14.15 -5.62
C ASP A 242 27.19 -12.82 -4.92
N CYS A 243 26.03 -12.75 -4.26
CA CYS A 243 25.48 -11.51 -3.72
C CYS A 243 25.66 -11.35 -2.21
N CYS A 244 25.90 -12.43 -1.48
CA CYS A 244 26.16 -12.43 -0.04
C CYS A 244 27.66 -12.29 0.23
N ILE A 245 28.03 -11.50 1.24
CA ILE A 245 29.37 -11.49 1.85
C ILE A 245 29.56 -12.82 2.59
N GLN A 246 28.54 -13.20 3.35
CA GLN A 246 28.51 -14.42 4.13
C GLN A 246 27.09 -14.94 4.22
N GLU A 247 26.96 -16.25 4.12
CA GLU A 247 25.72 -16.99 4.30
C GLU A 247 25.76 -17.67 5.66
N PHE A 248 24.63 -17.66 6.36
CA PHE A 248 24.46 -18.30 7.65
C PHE A 248 23.36 -19.33 7.53
N THR A 249 23.73 -20.58 7.80
CA THR A 249 22.78 -21.70 7.80
C THR A 249 21.84 -21.57 9.00
N PRO A 250 20.63 -22.13 8.93
CA PRO A 250 19.73 -22.08 10.06
C PRO A 250 20.32 -22.72 11.32
N GLY A 251 20.04 -22.14 12.49
CA GLY A 251 20.63 -22.52 13.77
C GLY A 251 21.98 -21.86 14.07
N GLN A 252 22.55 -21.14 13.11
CA GLN A 252 23.81 -20.42 13.29
C GLN A 252 23.56 -19.00 13.81
N THR A 253 24.31 -18.59 14.83
CA THR A 253 24.35 -17.20 15.28
C THR A 253 25.26 -16.40 14.37
N LEU A 254 24.84 -15.20 13.96
CA LEU A 254 25.66 -14.30 13.16
C LEU A 254 26.67 -13.64 14.09
N MET A 255 27.92 -14.09 14.04
CA MET A 255 29.01 -13.55 14.86
C MET A 255 30.06 -12.96 13.93
N LEU A 256 30.15 -11.63 13.93
CA LEU A 256 31.15 -10.86 13.21
C LEU A 256 31.75 -9.81 14.12
N THR A 257 33.01 -9.48 13.88
CA THR A 257 33.68 -8.34 14.52
C THR A 257 33.03 -7.02 14.09
N ILE A 258 33.13 -6.00 14.92
CA ILE A 258 32.66 -4.66 14.58
C ILE A 258 33.34 -4.16 13.29
N GLY A 259 34.63 -4.46 13.12
CA GLY A 259 35.37 -4.16 11.90
C GLY A 259 34.77 -4.82 10.67
N GLU A 260 34.38 -6.10 10.76
CA GLU A 260 33.69 -6.82 9.68
C GLU A 260 32.31 -6.22 9.37
N TRP A 261 31.54 -5.83 10.39
CA TRP A 261 30.25 -5.15 10.18
C TRP A 261 30.41 -3.78 9.48
N VAL A 262 31.42 -3.01 9.88
CA VAL A 262 31.76 -1.72 9.26
C VAL A 262 32.22 -1.93 7.81
N ALA A 263 33.05 -2.94 7.57
CA ALA A 263 33.48 -3.31 6.22
C ALA A 263 32.31 -3.81 5.35
N ALA A 264 31.36 -4.55 5.92
CA ALA A 264 30.14 -4.99 5.24
C ALA A 264 29.25 -3.82 4.80
N ALA A 265 29.27 -2.69 5.54
CA ALA A 265 28.64 -1.44 5.13
C ALA A 265 29.42 -0.66 4.04
N GLY A 266 30.58 -1.18 3.60
CA GLY A 266 31.43 -0.56 2.58
C GLY A 266 32.06 0.76 3.05
N ILE A 267 32.49 0.84 4.30
CA ILE A 267 33.18 2.00 4.87
C ILE A 267 34.41 1.61 5.69
N SER A 268 35.29 2.59 5.89
CA SER A 268 36.36 2.55 6.90
C SER A 268 36.14 3.63 7.96
N LEU A 269 36.54 3.34 9.21
CA LEU A 269 36.60 4.35 10.28
C LEU A 269 37.66 5.42 10.02
N ASP A 270 38.67 5.09 9.22
CA ASP A 270 39.78 6.00 8.87
C ASP A 270 39.52 6.81 7.59
N ASP A 271 38.27 6.86 7.15
CA ASP A 271 37.82 7.75 6.08
C ASP A 271 37.29 9.09 6.65
N ARG A 272 37.49 10.18 5.89
CA ARG A 272 36.90 11.49 6.20
C ARG A 272 35.43 11.57 5.77
N LEU A 273 34.61 12.26 6.57
CA LEU A 273 33.19 12.51 6.30
C LEU A 273 32.99 13.66 5.29
N LYS A 274 32.75 13.36 4.02
CA LYS A 274 32.47 14.40 3.01
C LYS A 274 30.97 14.73 2.96
N GLY A 275 30.61 15.99 3.16
CA GLY A 275 29.29 16.55 2.81
C GLY A 275 28.15 16.45 3.83
N GLN A 276 28.30 15.69 4.92
CA GLN A 276 27.28 15.57 5.99
C GLN A 276 27.65 16.30 7.29
N VAL A 277 28.93 16.65 7.43
CA VAL A 277 29.48 17.37 8.60
C VAL A 277 30.28 18.55 8.07
N GLU A 278 30.32 19.64 8.82
CA GLU A 278 31.09 20.82 8.45
C GLU A 278 32.60 20.52 8.43
N ALA A 279 33.28 21.09 7.45
CA ALA A 279 34.74 21.10 7.44
C ALA A 279 35.25 21.98 8.60
N SER A 280 36.42 21.64 9.13
CA SER A 280 37.07 22.47 10.14
C SER A 280 37.29 23.89 9.58
N PRO A 281 36.83 24.95 10.27
CA PRO A 281 37.02 26.33 9.81
C PRO A 281 38.49 26.75 9.75
N THR A 282 39.39 26.00 10.39
CA THR A 282 40.81 26.35 10.49
C THR A 282 41.66 25.83 9.34
N ASP A 283 41.37 24.62 8.84
CA ASP A 283 42.18 23.91 7.83
C ASP A 283 41.36 23.38 6.64
N GLY A 284 40.03 23.56 6.66
CA GLY A 284 39.11 23.09 5.64
C GLY A 284 38.97 21.56 5.57
N GLN A 285 39.50 20.81 6.56
CA GLN A 285 39.46 19.35 6.56
C GLN A 285 38.21 18.82 7.25
N PHE A 286 37.61 17.77 6.68
CA PHE A 286 36.49 17.08 7.30
C PHE A 286 36.95 16.08 8.36
N PRO A 287 36.20 15.87 9.46
CA PRO A 287 36.59 14.94 10.51
C PRO A 287 36.55 13.48 10.02
N PHE A 288 37.32 12.61 10.69
CA PHE A 288 37.31 11.16 10.44
C PHE A 288 36.12 10.47 11.10
N ARG A 289 35.61 9.40 10.47
CA ARG A 289 34.55 8.56 11.03
C ARG A 289 34.90 7.98 12.40
N ARG A 290 36.19 7.72 12.67
CA ARG A 290 36.68 7.25 13.97
C ARG A 290 36.35 8.21 15.12
N ILE A 291 36.24 9.52 14.85
CA ILE A 291 35.93 10.57 15.84
C ILE A 291 34.43 10.84 15.90
N THR A 292 33.81 11.01 14.73
CA THR A 292 32.40 11.38 14.65
C THR A 292 31.47 10.21 14.97
N GLY A 293 31.92 8.99 14.71
CA GLY A 293 31.08 7.81 14.66
C GLY A 293 30.27 7.72 13.36
N VAL A 294 29.43 6.68 13.28
CA VAL A 294 28.53 6.40 12.14
C VAL A 294 27.32 5.62 12.63
N LYS A 295 26.15 5.83 12.02
CA LYS A 295 25.00 4.95 12.22
C LYS A 295 24.93 3.90 11.11
N LEU A 296 24.79 2.64 11.49
CA LEU A 296 24.60 1.50 10.62
C LEU A 296 23.16 1.02 10.78
N HIS A 297 22.38 1.12 9.71
CA HIS A 297 21.00 0.65 9.66
C HIS A 297 20.98 -0.74 9.02
N PHE A 298 20.59 -1.73 9.80
CA PHE A 298 20.44 -3.12 9.41
C PHE A 298 19.01 -3.33 8.93
N MET A 299 18.83 -3.39 7.62
CA MET A 299 17.55 -3.68 6.99
C MET A 299 17.45 -5.20 6.81
N MET A 300 16.64 -5.83 7.66
CA MET A 300 16.41 -7.27 7.69
C MET A 300 15.12 -7.57 6.93
N ARG A 301 15.25 -8.13 5.72
CA ARG A 301 14.10 -8.45 4.86
C ARG A 301 13.79 -9.93 4.90
N TYR A 302 12.62 -10.29 5.41
CA TYR A 302 12.18 -11.67 5.55
C TYR A 302 11.28 -12.08 4.39
N TYR A 303 11.55 -13.26 3.83
CA TYR A 303 10.83 -13.82 2.70
C TYR A 303 10.53 -15.30 2.92
N GLY A 304 9.32 -15.71 2.54
CA GLY A 304 8.96 -17.12 2.49
C GLY A 304 7.45 -17.34 2.44
N GLN A 305 7.07 -18.59 2.21
CA GLN A 305 5.67 -18.98 2.07
C GLN A 305 5.17 -19.69 3.34
N ALA A 306 4.21 -19.08 4.00
CA ALA A 306 3.39 -19.68 5.06
C ALA A 306 2.37 -20.63 4.40
N GLY A 307 2.58 -21.95 4.52
CA GLY A 307 1.54 -22.93 4.13
C GLY A 307 1.96 -24.24 3.47
N GLY A 308 3.26 -24.49 3.22
CA GLY A 308 3.70 -25.81 2.72
C GLY A 308 3.40 -26.94 3.72
N ALA A 309 2.88 -28.08 3.22
CA ALA A 309 2.73 -29.30 4.00
C ALA A 309 4.09 -29.75 4.59
N VAL A 310 4.07 -30.51 5.68
CA VAL A 310 5.30 -31.12 6.22
C VAL A 310 5.89 -32.05 5.15
N GLY A 311 7.09 -31.76 4.65
CA GLY A 311 7.75 -32.52 3.58
C GLY A 311 7.66 -31.96 2.17
N ASP A 312 7.05 -30.79 1.97
CA ASP A 312 7.13 -30.05 0.69
C ASP A 312 8.38 -29.14 0.76
N GLY A 313 9.39 -29.47 -0.04
CA GLY A 313 10.82 -29.18 0.18
C GLY A 313 11.31 -27.72 0.18
N ASP A 314 10.47 -26.73 0.47
CA ASP A 314 10.88 -25.33 0.65
C ASP A 314 10.51 -24.84 2.08
N GLU A 315 11.20 -25.42 3.07
CA GLU A 315 10.82 -25.33 4.49
C GLU A 315 11.46 -24.16 5.26
N THR A 316 12.48 -23.50 4.70
CA THR A 316 13.24 -22.45 5.39
C THR A 316 12.87 -21.05 4.91
N PHE A 317 12.60 -20.17 5.87
CA PHE A 317 12.49 -18.75 5.56
C PHE A 317 13.85 -18.19 5.19
N LYS A 318 13.83 -17.14 4.39
CA LYS A 318 15.03 -16.45 3.92
C LYS A 318 15.05 -15.06 4.55
N CYS A 319 16.20 -14.65 5.07
CA CYS A 319 16.42 -13.29 5.55
C CYS A 319 17.60 -12.68 4.81
N GLU A 320 17.36 -11.52 4.21
CA GLU A 320 18.39 -10.70 3.58
C GLU A 320 18.70 -9.52 4.49
N ILE A 321 19.94 -9.45 4.98
CA ILE A 321 20.43 -8.32 5.77
C ILE A 321 21.20 -7.40 4.84
N SER A 322 20.73 -6.17 4.69
CA SER A 322 21.45 -5.10 4.01
C SER A 322 21.83 -4.01 5.01
N ILE A 323 23.06 -3.52 4.95
CA ILE A 323 23.56 -2.50 5.86
C ILE A 323 23.69 -1.20 5.09
N SER A 324 22.98 -0.19 5.54
CA SER A 324 23.13 1.18 5.04
C SER A 324 23.78 2.06 6.09
N LYS A 325 24.56 3.05 5.64
CA LYS A 325 25.26 3.99 6.51
C LYS A 325 24.54 5.33 6.53
N LYS A 326 24.53 5.95 7.70
CA LYS A 326 24.15 7.35 7.87
C LYS A 326 25.27 8.06 8.62
N ASP A 327 26.02 8.84 7.86
CA ASP A 327 27.14 9.65 8.35
C ASP A 327 26.62 10.84 9.18
N GLY A 328 27.38 11.22 10.22
CA GLY A 328 27.04 12.32 11.12
C GLY A 328 27.67 12.16 12.51
N TRP A 329 27.48 13.15 13.38
CA TRP A 329 27.94 13.08 14.76
C TRP A 329 27.09 12.07 15.56
N THR A 330 27.62 10.86 15.71
CA THR A 330 26.95 9.75 16.40
C THR A 330 27.42 9.70 17.85
N SER A 331 26.71 10.43 18.71
CA SER A 331 27.02 10.52 20.15
C SER A 331 26.01 9.76 21.01
N ALA A 332 26.47 9.25 22.16
CA ALA A 332 25.62 8.75 23.24
C ALA A 332 25.24 9.83 24.27
N GLY A 333 25.65 11.08 24.04
CA GLY A 333 25.53 12.17 25.00
C GLY A 333 26.64 12.18 26.04
N ALA A 334 26.61 13.22 26.88
CA ALA A 334 27.52 13.39 28.00
C ALA A 334 26.99 12.63 29.24
N LYS A 335 27.87 11.92 29.92
CA LYS A 335 27.58 11.27 31.21
C LYS A 335 28.52 11.78 32.27
N ASN A 336 27.96 12.34 33.34
CA ASN A 336 28.71 12.78 34.51
C ASN A 336 28.84 11.64 35.51
N THR A 337 30.07 11.34 35.92
CA THR A 337 30.38 10.36 36.95
C THR A 337 31.06 11.08 38.11
N TYR A 338 30.37 11.19 39.25
CA TYR A 338 30.94 11.77 40.46
C TYR A 338 31.88 10.75 41.10
N VAL A 339 33.14 11.13 41.26
CA VAL A 339 34.19 10.29 41.87
C VAL A 339 34.30 10.59 43.36
N SER A 340 34.18 11.86 43.75
CA SER A 340 33.98 12.27 45.13
C SER A 340 32.91 13.35 45.22
N PHE A 341 31.93 13.11 46.08
CA PHE A 341 30.87 14.06 46.41
C PHE A 341 30.72 14.07 47.93
N ASN A 342 31.40 15.02 48.56
CA ASN A 342 31.29 15.25 49.99
C ASN A 342 30.40 16.48 50.16
N GLY A 343 29.12 16.28 50.48
CA GLY A 343 28.12 17.35 50.58
C GLY A 343 28.36 18.42 51.68
N ASN A 344 29.56 18.45 52.27
CA ASN A 344 29.99 19.38 53.31
C ASN A 344 31.21 20.17 52.82
N ASP A 345 31.02 21.24 52.04
CA ASP A 345 32.04 22.23 51.61
C ASP A 345 33.38 21.71 51.04
N ASP A 346 33.51 20.41 50.81
CA ASP A 346 34.70 19.75 50.29
C ASP A 346 34.75 19.84 48.78
N ALA A 347 35.95 19.67 48.21
CA ALA A 347 36.11 19.69 46.77
C ALA A 347 35.35 18.52 46.09
N GLU A 348 34.31 18.83 45.34
CA GLU A 348 33.60 17.92 44.46
C GLU A 348 34.48 17.59 43.25
N TYR A 349 34.57 16.31 42.91
CA TYR A 349 35.30 15.86 41.72
C TYR A 349 34.42 14.92 40.90
N TYR A 350 34.20 15.32 39.65
CA TYR A 350 33.43 14.53 38.70
C TYR A 350 34.11 14.50 37.33
N VAL A 351 33.83 13.44 36.59
CA VAL A 351 34.31 13.24 35.23
C VAL A 351 33.12 13.22 34.30
N GLU A 352 33.08 14.17 33.39
CA GLU A 352 32.12 14.23 32.29
C GLU A 352 32.70 13.47 31.10
N ARG A 353 31.99 12.44 30.62
CA ARG A 353 32.40 11.64 29.47
C ARG A 353 31.42 11.80 28.33
N SER A 354 31.87 12.39 27.24
CA SER A 354 31.14 12.47 25.98
C SER A 354 31.64 11.40 25.03
N ARG A 355 30.80 10.41 24.74
CA ARG A 355 31.18 9.23 23.96
C ARG A 355 30.56 9.27 22.56
N ARG A 356 31.33 8.84 21.57
CA ARG A 356 30.93 8.75 20.16
C ARG A 356 31.42 7.43 19.56
N GLY A 357 30.75 6.98 18.51
CA GLY A 357 31.15 5.77 17.81
C GLY A 357 30.08 5.22 16.90
N ILE A 358 30.08 3.90 16.74
CA ILE A 358 29.22 3.19 15.79
C ILE A 358 27.91 2.86 16.49
N ARG A 359 26.78 3.30 15.93
CA ARG A 359 25.45 2.92 16.39
C ARG A 359 24.83 1.92 15.41
N PHE A 360 24.31 0.82 15.92
CA PHE A 360 23.63 -0.22 15.15
C PHE A 360 22.13 -0.11 15.40
N GLU A 361 21.36 0.13 14.34
CA GLU A 361 19.89 0.26 14.37
C GLU A 361 19.30 -0.83 13.47
N PHE A 362 18.32 -1.58 13.97
CA PHE A 362 17.75 -2.73 13.25
C PHE A 362 16.32 -2.44 12.81
N PHE A 363 16.03 -2.77 11.56
CA PHE A 363 14.73 -2.59 10.94
C PHE A 363 14.29 -3.90 10.30
N ALA A 364 13.07 -4.32 10.58
CA ALA A 364 12.49 -5.53 10.03
C ALA A 364 11.45 -5.18 8.97
N GLU A 365 11.62 -5.77 7.79
CA GLU A 365 10.74 -5.60 6.63
C GLU A 365 10.55 -6.96 5.95
N GLY A 366 9.73 -7.01 4.91
CA GLY A 366 9.66 -8.17 4.02
C GLY A 366 8.24 -8.58 3.68
N ALA A 367 8.15 -9.79 3.14
CA ALA A 367 6.95 -10.34 2.56
C ALA A 367 6.84 -11.82 2.92
N VAL A 368 5.92 -12.14 3.83
CA VAL A 368 5.52 -13.52 4.10
C VAL A 368 4.20 -13.78 3.39
N GLU A 369 4.22 -14.72 2.45
CA GLU A 369 3.07 -15.03 1.61
C GLU A 369 2.32 -16.24 2.14
N GLN A 370 0.99 -16.21 2.18
CA GLN A 370 0.15 -17.37 2.44
C GLN A 370 -0.95 -17.49 1.40
N PHE A 371 -1.25 -18.70 0.96
CA PHE A 371 -2.41 -18.93 0.11
C PHE A 371 -3.70 -18.49 0.83
N ASP A 372 -4.46 -17.61 0.21
CA ASP A 372 -5.73 -17.11 0.73
C ASP A 372 -6.83 -17.25 -0.33
N TYR A 373 -7.82 -18.08 -0.01
CA TYR A 373 -8.94 -18.35 -0.91
C TYR A 373 -9.77 -17.09 -1.19
N GLN A 374 -9.88 -16.17 -0.22
CA GLN A 374 -10.57 -14.90 -0.42
C GLN A 374 -9.84 -14.03 -1.46
N SER A 375 -8.51 -13.94 -1.37
CA SER A 375 -7.67 -13.22 -2.34
C SER A 375 -7.77 -13.81 -3.75
N LEU A 376 -7.82 -15.14 -3.86
CA LEU A 376 -8.08 -15.82 -5.13
C LEU A 376 -9.45 -15.43 -5.72
N ILE A 377 -10.53 -15.53 -4.94
CA ILE A 377 -11.87 -15.13 -5.40
C ILE A 377 -11.88 -13.66 -5.81
N ASN A 378 -11.33 -12.78 -4.99
CA ASN A 378 -11.30 -11.34 -5.27
C ASN A 378 -10.56 -11.04 -6.59
N THR A 379 -9.45 -11.74 -6.86
CA THR A 379 -8.74 -11.65 -8.14
C THR A 379 -9.64 -12.08 -9.30
N ILE A 380 -10.32 -13.22 -9.19
CA ILE A 380 -11.19 -13.73 -10.25
C ILE A 380 -12.37 -12.78 -10.49
N VAL A 381 -12.99 -12.27 -9.43
CA VAL A 381 -14.09 -11.28 -9.50
C VAL A 381 -13.62 -10.01 -10.20
N ALA A 382 -12.46 -9.46 -9.82
CA ALA A 382 -11.88 -8.31 -10.50
C ALA A 382 -11.63 -8.60 -12.00
N GLY A 383 -11.14 -9.81 -12.31
CA GLY A 383 -10.97 -10.27 -13.70
C GLY A 383 -12.28 -10.31 -14.49
N MET A 384 -13.37 -10.82 -13.89
CA MET A 384 -14.70 -10.82 -14.52
C MET A 384 -15.21 -9.40 -14.79
N VAL A 385 -14.96 -8.46 -13.88
CA VAL A 385 -15.31 -7.05 -14.09
C VAL A 385 -14.54 -6.45 -15.28
N PHE A 386 -13.24 -6.74 -15.40
CA PHE A 386 -12.45 -6.29 -16.55
C PHE A 386 -12.90 -6.91 -17.87
N LEU A 387 -13.44 -8.13 -17.87
CA LEU A 387 -14.05 -8.69 -19.07
C LEU A 387 -15.28 -7.89 -19.51
N GLY A 388 -16.11 -7.43 -18.56
CA GLY A 388 -17.24 -6.53 -18.87
C GLY A 388 -16.82 -5.19 -19.48
N LEU A 389 -15.64 -4.67 -19.13
CA LEU A 389 -15.08 -3.45 -19.72
C LEU A 389 -14.84 -3.59 -21.24
N THR A 390 -14.57 -4.80 -21.72
CA THR A 390 -14.34 -5.03 -23.16
C THR A 390 -15.57 -4.67 -23.99
N GLU A 391 -16.78 -4.98 -23.51
CA GLU A 391 -18.02 -4.63 -24.19
C GLU A 391 -18.25 -3.12 -24.23
N VAL A 392 -17.88 -2.40 -23.16
CA VAL A 392 -17.94 -0.94 -23.11
C VAL A 392 -17.00 -0.32 -24.15
N LEU A 393 -15.78 -0.85 -24.27
CA LEU A 393 -14.79 -0.39 -25.26
C LEU A 393 -15.24 -0.69 -26.70
N VAL A 394 -15.73 -1.90 -26.98
CA VAL A 394 -16.28 -2.25 -28.30
C VAL A 394 -17.50 -1.38 -28.61
N GLY A 395 -18.37 -1.15 -27.64
CA GLY A 395 -19.51 -0.23 -27.76
C GLY A 395 -19.05 1.19 -28.07
N PHE A 396 -18.02 1.70 -27.39
CA PHE A 396 -17.46 3.00 -27.68
C PHE A 396 -16.95 3.10 -29.12
N VAL A 397 -16.22 2.08 -29.60
CA VAL A 397 -15.77 2.02 -31.00
C VAL A 397 -16.94 1.98 -31.98
N ALA A 398 -17.96 1.16 -31.69
CA ALA A 398 -19.15 1.02 -32.53
C ALA A 398 -19.94 2.34 -32.63
N PHE A 399 -20.15 3.04 -31.52
CA PHE A 399 -21.05 4.20 -31.47
C PHE A 399 -20.38 5.54 -31.76
N TYR A 400 -19.04 5.64 -31.72
CA TYR A 400 -18.33 6.92 -31.90
C TYR A 400 -17.28 6.91 -33.01
N LEU A 401 -16.59 5.79 -33.25
CA LEU A 401 -15.41 5.74 -34.13
C LEU A 401 -15.71 5.19 -35.53
N LEU A 402 -16.67 4.27 -35.67
CA LEU A 402 -17.04 3.72 -36.98
C LEU A 402 -17.85 4.71 -37.83
N PRO A 403 -17.70 4.70 -39.17
CA PRO A 403 -18.49 5.55 -40.05
C PRO A 403 -19.99 5.19 -40.01
N GLU A 404 -20.34 3.94 -39.71
CA GLU A 404 -21.72 3.45 -39.57
C GLU A 404 -22.36 3.78 -38.21
N LYS A 405 -21.71 4.60 -37.37
CA LYS A 405 -22.15 4.95 -36.00
C LYS A 405 -23.61 5.40 -35.88
N ASP A 406 -24.12 6.15 -36.86
CA ASP A 406 -25.49 6.68 -36.83
C ASP A 406 -26.52 5.55 -36.95
N PHE A 407 -26.18 4.49 -37.68
CA PHE A 407 -27.02 3.30 -37.79
C PHE A 407 -27.06 2.53 -36.46
N TYR A 408 -25.89 2.31 -35.85
CA TYR A 408 -25.80 1.63 -34.55
C TYR A 408 -26.48 2.43 -33.43
N ASN A 409 -26.35 3.76 -33.41
CA ASN A 409 -27.03 4.61 -32.44
C ASN A 409 -28.55 4.56 -32.58
N LYS A 410 -29.08 4.57 -33.82
CA LYS A 410 -30.52 4.40 -34.09
C LYS A 410 -31.04 3.02 -33.68
N ALA A 411 -30.24 1.97 -33.87
CA ALA A 411 -30.60 0.61 -33.43
C ALA A 411 -30.59 0.47 -31.90
N LYS A 412 -29.65 1.14 -31.21
CA LYS A 412 -29.53 1.16 -29.75
C LYS A 412 -30.65 1.96 -29.07
N THR A 413 -30.99 3.13 -29.61
CA THR A 413 -31.99 4.02 -29.01
C THR A 413 -33.32 3.94 -29.74
N ARG A 414 -34.23 3.10 -29.23
CA ARG A 414 -35.65 3.23 -29.58
C ARG A 414 -36.23 4.43 -28.85
N GLN A 415 -36.40 5.55 -29.55
CA GLN A 415 -37.14 6.69 -29.01
C GLN A 415 -38.62 6.34 -28.92
N MET A 416 -39.06 5.89 -27.73
CA MET A 416 -40.47 5.65 -27.46
C MET A 416 -41.12 6.98 -27.04
N ASN A 417 -41.78 7.66 -27.97
CA ASN A 417 -42.68 8.74 -27.61
C ASN A 417 -44.02 8.14 -27.21
N TYR A 418 -44.27 8.02 -25.90
CA TYR A 418 -45.49 7.44 -25.35
C TYR A 418 -46.76 8.02 -25.99
N GLY A 419 -46.82 9.34 -26.19
CA GLY A 419 -47.98 9.98 -26.82
C GLY A 419 -48.16 9.60 -28.29
N ARG A 420 -47.08 9.37 -29.03
CA ARG A 420 -47.13 8.95 -30.44
C ARG A 420 -47.56 7.48 -30.57
N GLU A 421 -47.04 6.60 -29.73
CA GLU A 421 -47.44 5.18 -29.71
C GLU A 421 -48.89 5.02 -29.23
N LEU A 422 -49.30 5.78 -28.22
CA LEU A 422 -50.69 5.83 -27.76
C LEU A 422 -51.63 6.37 -28.84
N ALA A 423 -51.24 7.42 -29.56
CA ALA A 423 -52.02 7.97 -30.66
C ALA A 423 -52.11 7.01 -31.84
N ARG A 424 -51.04 6.27 -32.14
CA ARG A 424 -51.01 5.23 -33.17
C ARG A 424 -51.94 4.08 -32.80
N PHE A 425 -51.85 3.57 -31.58
CA PHE A 425 -52.78 2.55 -31.08
C PHE A 425 -54.23 3.05 -31.09
N GLY A 426 -54.49 4.29 -30.66
CA GLY A 426 -55.83 4.89 -30.71
C GLY A 426 -56.37 5.04 -32.15
N LEU A 427 -55.52 5.37 -33.12
CA LEU A 427 -55.89 5.43 -34.53
C LEU A 427 -56.18 4.04 -35.10
N ASP A 428 -55.31 3.08 -34.81
CA ASP A 428 -55.47 1.69 -35.24
C ASP A 428 -56.73 1.06 -34.63
N ALA A 429 -57.03 1.35 -33.36
CA ALA A 429 -58.26 0.96 -32.69
C ALA A 429 -59.51 1.62 -33.31
N ALA A 430 -59.44 2.91 -33.68
CA ALA A 430 -60.54 3.61 -34.34
C ALA A 430 -60.81 3.04 -35.75
N ILE A 431 -59.75 2.76 -36.52
CA ILE A 431 -59.85 2.10 -37.83
C ILE A 431 -60.41 0.69 -37.68
N ALA A 432 -59.96 -0.06 -36.67
CA ALA A 432 -60.46 -1.40 -36.39
C ALA A 432 -61.96 -1.38 -36.05
N CYS A 433 -62.43 -0.47 -35.19
CA CYS A 433 -63.86 -0.36 -34.91
C CYS A 433 -64.71 0.10 -36.09
N GLU A 434 -64.20 0.97 -36.97
CA GLU A 434 -64.94 1.36 -38.17
C GLU A 434 -64.99 0.23 -39.22
N ALA A 435 -63.88 -0.49 -39.39
CA ALA A 435 -63.85 -1.70 -40.19
C ALA A 435 -64.81 -2.76 -39.64
N PHE A 436 -64.83 -2.96 -38.32
CA PHE A 436 -65.73 -3.86 -37.63
C PHE A 436 -67.21 -3.51 -37.88
N LYS A 437 -67.60 -2.23 -37.83
CA LYS A 437 -68.97 -1.81 -38.20
C LYS A 437 -69.31 -2.13 -39.65
N ASN A 438 -68.36 -1.96 -40.57
CA ASN A 438 -68.58 -2.27 -41.99
C ASN A 438 -68.66 -3.78 -42.25
N TRP A 439 -67.97 -4.59 -41.45
CA TRP A 439 -68.04 -6.05 -41.50
C TRP A 439 -69.37 -6.57 -40.93
N ASN A 440 -69.97 -5.84 -40.00
CA ASN A 440 -71.29 -6.10 -39.43
C ASN A 440 -72.41 -5.64 -40.39
N GLY A 441 -72.57 -6.35 -41.50
CA GLY A 441 -73.46 -6.03 -42.61
C GLY A 441 -74.95 -6.36 -42.41
N GLY A 442 -75.52 -6.08 -41.23
CA GLY A 442 -76.94 -6.32 -40.93
C GLY A 442 -77.88 -5.31 -41.60
N ARG A 443 -78.66 -5.76 -42.59
CA ARG A 443 -79.89 -5.08 -43.05
C ARG A 443 -80.95 -5.16 -41.95
N GLY A 444 -81.20 -4.05 -41.26
CA GLY A 444 -82.39 -3.86 -40.45
C GLY A 444 -82.10 -3.62 -38.97
N ALA A 445 -82.83 -2.64 -38.43
CA ALA A 445 -82.83 -2.11 -37.07
C ALA A 445 -82.70 -3.15 -35.93
N GLU A 446 -81.49 -3.56 -35.59
CA GLU A 446 -81.01 -3.86 -34.23
C GLU A 446 -79.48 -3.88 -34.27
N LYS A 447 -78.84 -3.05 -33.43
CA LYS A 447 -77.38 -2.98 -33.33
C LYS A 447 -76.90 -4.17 -32.48
N ASP A 448 -76.67 -5.32 -33.10
CA ASP A 448 -75.86 -6.34 -32.45
C ASP A 448 -74.40 -5.88 -32.48
N GLU A 449 -73.77 -5.73 -31.32
CA GLU A 449 -72.40 -5.23 -31.16
C GLU A 449 -71.32 -6.31 -31.40
N SER A 450 -71.69 -7.42 -32.04
CA SER A 450 -70.81 -8.57 -32.27
C SER A 450 -70.88 -9.10 -33.71
N ILE A 451 -69.77 -9.65 -34.21
CA ILE A 451 -69.68 -10.29 -35.53
C ILE A 451 -69.54 -11.80 -35.34
N SER A 452 -70.33 -12.58 -36.08
CA SER A 452 -70.24 -14.03 -36.06
C SER A 452 -69.07 -14.54 -36.91
N LYS A 453 -68.58 -15.74 -36.60
CA LYS A 453 -67.52 -16.42 -37.38
C LYS A 453 -67.83 -16.49 -38.88
N ALA A 454 -69.09 -16.71 -39.27
CA ALA A 454 -69.50 -16.84 -40.66
C ALA A 454 -69.41 -15.51 -41.42
N GLU A 455 -69.77 -14.41 -40.76
CA GLU A 455 -69.67 -13.06 -41.31
C GLU A 455 -68.20 -12.65 -41.44
N LEU A 456 -67.37 -12.93 -40.44
CA LEU A 456 -65.93 -12.67 -40.51
C LEU A 456 -65.24 -13.49 -41.63
N ALA A 457 -65.63 -14.75 -41.81
CA ALA A 457 -65.16 -15.57 -42.94
C ALA A 457 -65.60 -15.00 -44.30
N SER A 458 -66.78 -14.38 -44.37
CA SER A 458 -67.26 -13.73 -45.59
C SER A 458 -66.46 -12.47 -45.95
N VAL A 459 -65.97 -11.74 -44.95
CA VAL A 459 -65.08 -10.59 -45.14
C VAL A 459 -63.76 -11.05 -45.76
N TYR A 460 -63.12 -12.08 -45.21
CA TYR A 460 -61.88 -12.62 -45.79
C TYR A 460 -62.10 -13.11 -47.23
N LYS A 461 -63.22 -13.79 -47.48
CA LYS A 461 -63.56 -14.22 -48.85
C LYS A 461 -63.74 -13.04 -49.81
N SER A 462 -64.36 -11.95 -49.37
CA SER A 462 -64.50 -10.71 -50.15
C SER A 462 -63.15 -10.01 -50.41
N GLY A 463 -62.18 -10.22 -49.51
CA GLY A 463 -60.79 -9.77 -49.65
C GLY A 463 -59.93 -10.62 -50.60
N GLY A 464 -60.51 -11.65 -51.24
CA GLY A 464 -59.82 -12.48 -52.24
C GLY A 464 -59.20 -13.77 -51.70
N PHE A 465 -59.45 -14.13 -50.44
CA PHE A 465 -59.02 -15.40 -49.87
C PHE A 465 -59.93 -16.56 -50.30
N ASP A 466 -59.37 -17.77 -50.37
CA ASP A 466 -60.17 -18.96 -50.62
C ASP A 466 -61.13 -19.26 -49.46
N ALA A 467 -62.18 -20.05 -49.72
CA ALA A 467 -63.23 -20.29 -48.73
C ALA A 467 -62.77 -21.14 -47.53
N GLU A 468 -61.72 -21.95 -47.68
CA GLU A 468 -61.21 -22.82 -46.62
C GLU A 468 -60.32 -22.02 -45.66
N MET A 469 -59.38 -21.25 -46.21
CA MET A 469 -58.48 -20.35 -45.51
C MET A 469 -59.24 -19.20 -44.83
N SER A 470 -60.28 -18.66 -45.47
CA SER A 470 -61.15 -17.66 -44.85
C SER A 470 -61.85 -18.17 -43.58
N ASN A 471 -62.29 -19.43 -43.60
CA ASN A 471 -62.92 -20.08 -42.44
C ASN A 471 -61.90 -20.42 -41.34
N GLN A 472 -60.67 -20.79 -41.71
CA GLN A 472 -59.59 -21.03 -40.76
C GLN A 472 -59.15 -19.74 -40.06
N PHE A 473 -58.95 -18.64 -40.81
CA PHE A 473 -58.60 -17.35 -40.21
C PHE A 473 -59.71 -16.82 -39.31
N ALA A 474 -60.97 -16.89 -39.75
CA ALA A 474 -62.09 -16.51 -38.90
C ALA A 474 -62.17 -17.38 -37.63
N LYS A 475 -61.82 -18.66 -37.70
CA LYS A 475 -61.78 -19.55 -36.53
C LYS A 475 -60.72 -19.12 -35.51
N VAL A 476 -59.47 -18.91 -35.96
CA VAL A 476 -58.35 -18.55 -35.07
C VAL A 476 -58.61 -17.21 -34.38
N VAL A 477 -59.14 -16.23 -35.11
CA VAL A 477 -59.43 -14.91 -34.54
C VAL A 477 -60.54 -14.98 -33.49
N VAL A 478 -61.60 -15.77 -33.70
CA VAL A 478 -62.66 -15.98 -32.70
C VAL A 478 -62.14 -16.73 -31.47
N GLU A 479 -61.32 -17.77 -31.66
CA GLU A 479 -60.76 -18.55 -30.55
C GLU A 479 -59.83 -17.74 -29.65
N GLU A 480 -59.06 -16.81 -30.20
CA GLU A 480 -58.15 -15.95 -29.42
C GLU A 480 -58.85 -14.72 -28.81
N CYS A 481 -59.97 -14.26 -29.38
CA CYS A 481 -60.73 -13.11 -28.87
C CYS A 481 -61.77 -13.47 -27.80
N SER A 482 -62.48 -14.59 -27.94
CA SER A 482 -63.64 -14.91 -27.10
C SER A 482 -63.21 -15.54 -25.78
N LYS A 483 -63.17 -14.73 -24.70
CA LYS A 483 -62.74 -15.17 -23.36
C LYS A 483 -63.69 -16.20 -22.70
N ASP A 484 -64.93 -16.32 -23.19
CA ASP A 484 -66.00 -17.13 -22.58
C ASP A 484 -66.60 -18.23 -23.49
N GLY A 485 -65.96 -18.54 -24.62
CA GLY A 485 -66.42 -19.61 -25.54
C GLY A 485 -67.65 -19.24 -26.38
N GLU A 486 -68.01 -17.96 -26.45
CA GLU A 486 -69.03 -17.44 -27.35
C GLU A 486 -68.56 -17.48 -28.82
N SER A 487 -69.50 -17.58 -29.76
CA SER A 487 -69.21 -17.74 -31.20
C SER A 487 -69.21 -16.42 -32.00
N SER A 488 -69.16 -15.29 -31.27
CA SER A 488 -69.14 -13.94 -31.79
C SER A 488 -68.07 -13.10 -31.08
N ILE A 489 -67.52 -12.11 -31.77
CA ILE A 489 -66.47 -11.21 -31.24
C ILE A 489 -67.03 -9.79 -31.18
N SER A 490 -66.75 -9.03 -30.13
CA SER A 490 -67.03 -7.59 -30.00
C SER A 490 -65.87 -6.70 -30.46
N CYS A 491 -66.10 -5.40 -30.75
CA CYS A 491 -64.99 -4.51 -31.12
C CYS A 491 -63.95 -4.35 -30.00
N SER A 492 -64.37 -4.36 -28.73
CA SER A 492 -63.45 -4.25 -27.59
C SER A 492 -62.51 -5.46 -27.49
N GLU A 493 -63.01 -6.67 -27.73
CA GLU A 493 -62.19 -7.89 -27.72
C GLU A 493 -61.23 -7.95 -28.91
N LEU A 494 -61.66 -7.42 -30.06
CA LEU A 494 -60.79 -7.29 -31.22
C LEU A 494 -59.65 -6.28 -30.97
N ILE A 495 -59.93 -5.14 -30.33
CA ILE A 495 -58.91 -4.14 -29.97
C ILE A 495 -57.96 -4.69 -28.89
N ASP A 496 -58.49 -5.45 -27.92
CA ASP A 496 -57.66 -6.12 -26.90
C ASP A 496 -56.69 -7.12 -27.54
N LEU A 497 -57.11 -7.89 -28.54
CA LEU A 497 -56.24 -8.78 -29.31
C LEU A 497 -55.15 -8.01 -30.08
N MET A 498 -55.47 -6.81 -30.57
CA MET A 498 -54.51 -5.93 -31.25
C MET A 498 -53.61 -5.13 -30.30
N SER A 499 -53.89 -5.18 -28.99
CA SER A 499 -53.10 -4.46 -27.98
C SER A 499 -51.79 -5.18 -27.66
N THR A 500 -50.79 -4.41 -27.22
CA THR A 500 -49.48 -4.95 -26.80
C THR A 500 -49.23 -4.61 -25.34
N ASP A 501 -48.31 -5.29 -24.66
CA ASP A 501 -47.97 -5.02 -23.25
C ASP A 501 -47.59 -3.56 -22.94
N LEU A 502 -47.25 -2.79 -23.99
CA LEU A 502 -46.90 -1.37 -23.92
C LEU A 502 -48.13 -0.44 -23.95
N VAL A 503 -49.20 -0.79 -24.67
CA VAL A 503 -50.38 0.05 -24.89
C VAL A 503 -51.66 -0.78 -24.88
N SER A 504 -52.62 -0.42 -24.01
CA SER A 504 -53.91 -1.08 -23.85
C SER A 504 -55.05 -0.06 -23.69
N ILE A 505 -56.31 -0.51 -23.86
CA ILE A 505 -57.52 0.33 -23.70
C ILE A 505 -57.58 0.94 -22.30
N GLU A 506 -57.28 0.16 -21.26
CA GLU A 506 -57.24 0.64 -19.86
C GLU A 506 -56.21 1.78 -19.68
N ARG A 507 -55.06 1.68 -20.35
CA ARG A 507 -54.03 2.72 -20.30
C ARG A 507 -54.43 3.98 -21.08
N LEU A 508 -55.16 3.83 -22.18
CA LEU A 508 -55.77 4.93 -22.93
C LEU A 508 -56.81 5.68 -22.08
N GLN A 509 -57.72 4.95 -21.44
CA GLN A 509 -58.74 5.53 -20.54
C GLN A 509 -58.08 6.28 -19.38
N LYS A 510 -57.09 5.66 -18.72
CA LYS A 510 -56.32 6.32 -17.65
C LYS A 510 -55.56 7.56 -18.11
N HIS A 511 -55.21 7.67 -19.40
CA HIS A 511 -54.57 8.86 -19.95
C HIS A 511 -55.56 9.95 -20.34
N ALA A 512 -56.76 9.57 -20.78
CA ALA A 512 -57.88 10.49 -21.00
C ALA A 512 -58.34 11.11 -19.67
N ASP A 513 -58.55 10.30 -18.64
CA ASP A 513 -58.97 10.73 -17.30
C ASP A 513 -57.95 11.66 -16.64
N LYS A 514 -56.65 11.41 -16.84
CA LYS A 514 -55.57 12.27 -16.32
C LYS A 514 -55.47 13.63 -17.02
N LYS A 515 -56.03 13.79 -18.21
CA LYS A 515 -55.97 15.07 -18.94
C LYS A 515 -56.99 16.07 -18.38
N ASP A 516 -58.13 15.60 -17.90
CA ASP A 516 -59.15 16.42 -17.22
C ASP A 516 -58.68 16.95 -15.85
N ASP A 517 -57.81 16.22 -15.14
CA ASP A 517 -57.22 16.69 -13.88
C ASP A 517 -56.03 17.66 -14.08
N LYS A 518 -55.37 17.63 -15.24
CA LYS A 518 -54.16 18.43 -15.50
C LYS A 518 -54.46 19.89 -15.81
N ASP A 519 -55.69 20.21 -16.25
CA ASP A 519 -56.15 21.59 -16.43
C ASP A 519 -56.45 22.32 -15.10
N LYS A 520 -56.52 21.60 -13.96
CA LYS A 520 -56.67 22.21 -12.63
C LYS A 520 -55.37 22.41 -11.84
N ASN A 521 -54.30 21.65 -12.11
CA ASN A 521 -53.09 21.66 -11.28
C ASN A 521 -51.84 22.31 -11.91
N ASN A 522 -51.98 22.97 -13.07
CA ASN A 522 -50.86 23.54 -13.82
C ASN A 522 -50.25 24.84 -13.23
N ILE A 523 -50.68 25.28 -12.04
CA ILE A 523 -50.08 26.44 -11.34
C ILE A 523 -49.09 26.01 -10.23
N GLN A 524 -49.21 24.82 -9.62
CA GLN A 524 -48.33 24.43 -8.50
C GLN A 524 -47.08 23.63 -8.90
N GLN A 525 -47.05 22.97 -10.06
CA GLN A 525 -45.90 22.14 -10.45
C GLN A 525 -44.70 22.91 -11.03
N ARG A 526 -44.83 24.22 -11.31
CA ARG A 526 -43.72 25.03 -11.84
C ARG A 526 -42.71 25.49 -10.76
N ILE A 527 -43.02 25.39 -9.47
CA ILE A 527 -42.10 25.80 -8.39
C ILE A 527 -41.15 24.66 -7.99
N LEU A 528 -41.61 23.40 -8.01
CA LEU A 528 -40.81 22.23 -7.58
C LEU A 528 -39.75 21.77 -8.60
N LEU A 529 -39.92 22.03 -9.90
CA LEU A 529 -38.94 21.66 -10.93
C LEU A 529 -37.67 22.55 -10.92
N SER A 530 -37.69 23.69 -10.23
CA SER A 530 -36.50 24.54 -10.08
C SER A 530 -35.51 24.05 -9.01
N MET A 531 -35.98 23.25 -8.03
CA MET A 531 -35.13 22.70 -6.97
C MET A 531 -34.42 21.40 -7.38
N PHE A 532 -35.01 20.61 -8.27
CA PHE A 532 -34.42 19.32 -8.68
C PHE A 532 -33.23 19.45 -9.63
N HIS A 533 -33.11 20.57 -10.35
CA HIS A 533 -31.97 20.83 -11.23
C HIS A 533 -30.67 21.18 -10.49
N ILE A 534 -30.75 21.58 -9.21
CA ILE A 534 -29.58 21.94 -8.40
C ILE A 534 -28.92 20.70 -7.78
N THR A 535 -29.69 19.66 -7.45
CA THR A 535 -29.17 18.43 -6.82
C THR A 535 -28.39 17.54 -7.78
N VAL A 536 -28.81 17.46 -9.05
CA VAL A 536 -28.14 16.62 -10.07
C VAL A 536 -26.82 17.23 -10.57
N CYS A 537 -26.66 18.56 -10.51
CA CYS A 537 -25.38 19.21 -10.77
C CYS A 537 -24.35 19.01 -9.63
N CYS A 538 -24.81 18.72 -8.41
CA CYS A 538 -23.93 18.54 -7.25
C CYS A 538 -23.27 17.14 -7.23
N GLU A 539 -23.97 16.09 -7.66
CA GLU A 539 -23.41 14.74 -7.71
C GLU A 539 -22.41 14.53 -8.85
N LEU A 540 -22.57 15.22 -9.99
CA LEU A 540 -21.57 15.19 -11.07
C LEU A 540 -20.26 15.90 -10.68
N LEU A 541 -20.32 16.90 -9.80
CA LEU A 541 -19.12 17.62 -9.34
C LEU A 541 -18.28 16.79 -8.37
N VAL A 542 -18.93 15.95 -7.54
CA VAL A 542 -18.26 15.06 -6.58
C VAL A 542 -17.54 13.90 -7.30
N ILE A 543 -18.10 13.39 -8.39
CA ILE A 543 -17.48 12.33 -9.20
C ILE A 543 -16.25 12.85 -9.97
N LEU A 544 -16.29 14.11 -10.45
CA LEU A 544 -15.15 14.75 -11.10
C LEU A 544 -14.00 15.09 -10.13
N LEU A 545 -14.31 15.43 -8.87
CA LEU A 545 -13.29 15.67 -7.84
C LEU A 545 -12.61 14.38 -7.36
N LEU A 546 -13.32 13.24 -7.34
CA LEU A 546 -12.74 11.94 -7.00
C LEU A 546 -11.76 11.41 -8.05
N PHE A 547 -11.95 11.75 -9.33
CA PHE A 547 -11.01 11.40 -10.40
C PHE A 547 -9.74 12.27 -10.41
N CYS A 548 -9.79 13.48 -9.87
CA CYS A 548 -8.63 14.37 -9.83
C CYS A 548 -7.66 14.08 -8.66
N CYS A 549 -8.14 13.48 -7.56
CA CYS A 549 -7.30 13.11 -6.41
C CYS A 549 -6.50 11.79 -6.59
N CYS A 550 -6.76 10.98 -7.62
CA CYS A 550 -6.02 9.73 -7.87
C CYS A 550 -4.86 9.88 -8.88
N SER A 551 -4.45 11.11 -9.22
CA SER A 551 -3.28 11.38 -10.08
C SER A 551 -2.33 12.43 -9.51
N LEU A 552 -2.19 12.44 -8.19
CA LEU A 552 -1.14 13.16 -7.47
C LEU A 552 -0.39 12.20 -6.54
#